data_AF-A0A5S4F6F9-F1
#
_entry.id   AF-A0A5S4F6F9-F1
#
_cell.length_a   1.000
_cell.length_b   1.000
_cell.length_c   1.000
_cell.angle_alpha   90.00
_cell.angle_beta   90.00
_cell.angle_gamma   90.00
#
_symmetry.space_group_name_H-M   'P 1'
#
loop_
_entity.id
_entity.type
_entity.pdbx_description
1 polymer ?
#
loop_
_entity_poly.entity_id
_entity_poly.type
_entity_poly.pdbx_seq_one_letter_code
_entity_poly.pdbx_strand_id
1 'polypeptide(L)' 'MPRVRMLQSVAGERFSWRAGEIVEMSAADAKVWADGYRGELVRGEQAETPERSQAAPETAARPRPGRRKTS' A
#
# COMPACT_ATOMS: atom_id res chain seq x y z
N MET A 1 14.62 -3.67 -2.25
CA MET A 1 14.75 -5.07 -1.80
C MET A 1 13.35 -5.68 -1.69
N PRO A 2 13.16 -7.00 -1.87
CA PRO A 2 11.83 -7.62 -1.79
C PRO A 2 11.25 -7.60 -0.38
N ARG A 3 9.93 -7.53 -0.30
CA ARG A 3 9.16 -7.49 0.95
C ARG A 3 8.32 -8.75 1.05
N VAL A 4 8.30 -9.38 2.22
CA VAL A 4 7.51 -10.58 2.50
C VAL A 4 6.56 -10.27 3.65
N ARG A 5 5.27 -10.53 3.46
CA ARG A 5 4.27 -10.49 4.51
C ARG A 5 4.23 -11.85 5.19
N MET A 6 4.55 -11.89 6.48
CA MET A 6 4.50 -13.11 7.26
C MET A 6 3.04 -13.51 7.47
N LEU A 7 2.72 -14.77 7.23
CA LEU A 7 1.37 -15.31 7.44
C LEU A 7 1.21 -15.88 8.86
N GLN A 8 2.31 -16.28 9.46
CA GLN A 8 2.38 -16.85 10.80
C GLN A 8 3.44 -16.14 11.63
N SER A 9 3.29 -16.20 12.96
CA SER A 9 4.32 -15.71 13.88
C SER A 9 5.50 -16.67 13.89
N VAL A 10 6.71 -16.15 13.73
CA VAL A 10 7.96 -16.92 13.66
C VAL A 10 8.99 -16.26 14.57
N ALA A 11 9.60 -17.05 15.45
CA ALA A 11 10.72 -16.62 16.27
C ALA A 11 11.94 -17.47 15.94
N GLY A 12 12.99 -16.83 15.44
CA GLY A 12 14.33 -17.40 15.29
C GLY A 12 15.29 -16.79 16.30
N GLU A 13 16.54 -17.27 16.30
CA GLU A 13 17.56 -16.84 17.26
C GLU A 13 17.91 -15.35 17.18
N ARG A 14 17.70 -14.73 16.01
CA ARG A 14 18.04 -13.31 15.73
C ARG A 14 16.88 -12.48 15.20
N PHE A 15 15.70 -13.07 15.05
CA PHE A 15 14.55 -12.40 14.47
C PHE A 15 13.26 -12.90 15.12
N SER A 16 12.28 -12.02 15.26
CA SER A 16 10.95 -12.39 15.70
C SER A 16 9.97 -11.58 14.90
N TRP A 17 9.12 -12.28 14.17
CA TRP A 17 8.12 -11.70 13.29
C TRP A 17 6.74 -12.18 13.68
N ARG A 18 5.76 -11.28 13.55
CA ARG A 18 4.36 -11.60 13.84
C ARG A 18 3.62 -11.96 12.56
N ALA A 19 2.55 -12.74 12.70
CA ALA A 19 1.58 -12.90 11.62
C ALA A 19 1.05 -11.52 11.17
N GLY A 20 1.09 -11.27 9.87
CA GLY A 20 0.74 -10.00 9.22
C GLY A 20 1.90 -9.01 9.09
N GLU A 21 3.05 -9.25 9.72
CA GLU A 21 4.19 -8.33 9.66
C GLU A 21 4.88 -8.37 8.30
N ILE A 22 5.26 -7.20 7.77
CA ILE A 22 5.95 -7.08 6.48
C ILE A 22 7.43 -6.86 6.75
N VAL A 23 8.26 -7.77 6.27
CA VAL A 23 9.71 -7.77 6.48
C VAL A 23 10.41 -7.59 5.15
N GLU A 24 11.35 -6.66 5.09
CA GLU A 24 12.23 -6.48 3.93
C GLU A 24 13.47 -7.35 4.08
N MET A 25 13.75 -8.19 3.08
CA MET A 25 14.84 -9.15 3.13
C MET A 25 15.46 -9.37 1.75
N SER A 26 16.54 -10.17 1.67
CA SER A 26 17.21 -10.46 0.40
C SER A 26 16.28 -11.25 -0.54
N ALA A 27 16.54 -11.20 -1.85
CA ALA A 27 15.74 -11.99 -2.81
C ALA A 27 15.88 -13.51 -2.61
N ALA A 28 17.03 -13.96 -2.10
CA ALA A 28 17.24 -15.36 -1.76
C ALA A 28 16.35 -15.76 -0.57
N ASP A 29 16.36 -14.96 0.51
CA ASP A 29 15.52 -15.20 1.69
C ASP A 29 14.04 -15.10 1.36
N ALA A 30 13.66 -14.10 0.57
CA ALA A 30 12.27 -13.90 0.16
C ALA A 30 11.73 -15.13 -0.59
N LYS A 31 12.54 -15.80 -1.42
CA LYS A 31 12.13 -17.04 -2.11
C LYS A 31 11.93 -18.21 -1.15
N VAL A 32 12.69 -18.27 -0.06
CA VAL A 32 12.59 -19.33 0.97
C VAL A 32 11.37 -19.10 1.87
N TRP A 33 11.08 -17.85 2.21
CA TRP A 33 9.99 -17.50 3.13
C TRP A 33 8.64 -17.32 2.43
N ALA A 34 8.63 -16.86 1.17
CA ALA A 34 7.41 -16.66 0.37
C ALA A 34 6.89 -17.96 -0.30
N ASP A 35 6.78 -19.03 0.48
CA ASP A 35 6.26 -20.33 0.04
C ASP A 35 4.71 -20.40 0.05
N GLY A 36 4.03 -19.34 0.52
CA GLY A 36 2.58 -19.31 0.67
C GLY A 36 2.07 -19.93 1.98
N TYR A 37 2.93 -20.62 2.72
CA TYR A 37 2.63 -21.10 4.08
C TYR A 37 3.20 -20.18 5.17
N ARG A 38 4.50 -19.83 5.09
CA ARG A 38 5.16 -19.01 6.11
C ARG A 38 4.99 -17.52 5.86
N GLY A 39 5.05 -17.12 4.60
CA GLY A 39 4.90 -15.76 4.14
C GLY A 39 4.47 -15.72 2.68
N GLU A 40 4.06 -14.54 2.24
CA GLU A 40 3.75 -14.23 0.86
C GLU A 40 4.64 -13.07 0.39
N LEU A 41 5.11 -13.14 -0.86
CA LEU A 41 5.90 -12.08 -1.43
C LEU A 41 4.97 -10.89 -1.69
N VAL A 42 5.19 -9.79 -0.98
CA VAL A 42 4.49 -8.55 -1.27
C VAL A 42 5.06 -8.05 -2.58
N ARG A 43 4.32 -8.29 -3.67
CA ARG A 43 4.59 -7.62 -4.93
C ARG A 43 4.47 -6.14 -4.59
N GLY A 44 5.62 -5.48 -4.51
CA GLY A 44 5.68 -4.04 -4.49
C GLY A 44 4.91 -3.60 -5.71
N GLU A 45 3.73 -3.09 -5.48
CA GLU A 45 3.11 -2.14 -6.36
C GLU A 45 4.19 -1.08 -6.59
N GLN A 46 4.93 -1.19 -7.69
CA GLN A 46 5.51 -0.01 -8.27
C GLN A 46 4.31 0.84 -8.58
N ALA A 47 4.05 1.78 -7.66
CA ALA A 47 3.14 2.87 -7.83
C ALA A 47 1.82 2.46 -8.51
N GLU A 48 0.72 2.42 -7.76
CA GLU A 48 -0.28 3.41 -8.13
C GLU A 48 0.52 4.68 -8.39
N THR A 49 0.71 5.04 -9.66
CA THR A 49 0.96 6.43 -10.03
C THR A 49 0.10 7.20 -9.04
N PRO A 50 0.64 8.12 -8.22
CA PRO A 50 -0.21 8.96 -7.39
C PRO A 50 -0.98 9.89 -8.33
N GLU A 51 -1.89 9.31 -9.12
CA GLU A 51 -2.70 9.87 -10.18
C GLU A 51 -4.03 9.10 -10.22
N ARG A 52 -4.50 8.60 -9.06
CA ARG A 52 -5.91 8.31 -8.87
C ARG A 52 -6.46 8.70 -7.51
N SER A 53 -5.86 9.73 -6.90
CA SER A 53 -6.51 10.53 -5.84
C SER A 53 -6.34 12.04 -6.03
N GLN A 54 -5.82 12.47 -7.18
CA GLN A 54 -5.96 13.83 -7.69
C GLN A 54 -6.43 13.79 -9.15
N ALA A 55 -7.58 13.16 -9.38
CA ALA A 55 -8.44 13.65 -10.45
C ALA A 55 -8.99 15.00 -9.96
N ALA A 56 -8.18 16.05 -10.09
CA ALA A 56 -8.72 17.38 -10.21
C ALA A 56 -9.40 17.45 -11.58
N PRO A 57 -10.71 17.76 -11.65
CA PRO A 57 -11.19 18.61 -12.71
C PRO A 57 -11.06 20.05 -12.20
N GLU A 58 -9.92 20.67 -12.48
CA GLU A 58 -9.93 22.12 -12.63
C GLU A 58 -10.69 22.43 -13.93
N THR A 59 -11.97 22.76 -13.81
CA THR A 59 -12.66 23.67 -14.75
C THR A 59 -13.83 24.31 -14.03
N ALA A 60 -13.53 25.44 -13.41
CA ALA A 60 -14.34 26.66 -13.44
C ALA A 60 -15.87 26.50 -13.55
N ALA A 61 -16.55 26.21 -12.43
CA ALA A 61 -17.94 26.63 -12.27
C ALA A 61 -17.96 28.13 -11.90
N ARG A 62 -17.86 28.96 -12.93
CA ARG A 62 -18.04 30.41 -12.96
C ARG A 62 -19.17 30.87 -12.01
N PRO A 63 -18.97 31.92 -11.19
CA PRO A 63 -20.03 32.46 -10.34
C PRO A 63 -21.13 33.03 -11.24
N ARG A 64 -22.37 32.56 -11.09
CA ARG A 64 -23.53 33.28 -11.64
C ARG A 64 -24.00 34.28 -10.59
N PRO A 65 -23.87 35.59 -10.82
CA PRO A 65 -24.47 36.56 -9.94
C PRO A 65 -25.97 36.62 -10.23
N GLY A 66 -26.77 36.52 -9.16
CA GLY A 66 -28.11 37.08 -9.11
C GLY A 66 -29.28 36.11 -9.21
N ARG A 67 -30.03 35.98 -8.11
CA ARG A 67 -31.44 36.42 -8.06
C ARG A 67 -31.94 36.56 -6.60
N ARG A 68 -32.16 37.83 -6.20
CA ARG A 68 -33.29 38.42 -5.40
C ARG A 68 -34.25 37.42 -4.74
N LYS A 69 -34.78 37.59 -3.52
CA LYS A 69 -35.28 38.80 -2.83
C LYS A 69 -35.81 38.39 -1.43
N THR A 70 -35.65 39.27 -0.44
CA THR A 70 -36.60 39.65 0.65
C THR A 70 -37.84 38.76 0.89
N SER A 71 -38.03 38.26 2.11
CA SER A 71 -39.08 38.71 3.05
C SER A 71 -38.96 38.00 4.40
#